data_AF-A0A6H9XDR7-F1
#
_entry.id   AF-A0A6H9XDR7-F1
#
_cell.length_a   1.000
_cell.length_b   1.000
_cell.length_c   1.000
_cell.angle_alpha   90.00
_cell.angle_beta   90.00
_cell.angle_gamma   90.00
#
_symmetry.space_group_name_H-M   'P 1'
#
loop_
_entity.id
_entity.type
_entity.pdbx_description
1 polymer ?
#
loop_
_entity_poly.entity_id
_entity_poly.type
_entity_poly.pdbx_seq_one_letter_code
_entity_poly.pdbx_strand_id
1 'polypeptide(L)'
;MDETPNTTPHEPSRENPHEHEAPKAETPKGEPPKAKPHKTEDPKTENAETTAEEPTPLSRLEHMRQSLGAEHPDTLAAWRDYTTSLMADKKYAEARPQLGKLVAACEKVFGDKDPVTVNNRADWARCFAETTLYEPALEQYTAVAVRREELLGKQDPATLDARYSVVECLLALQRDADATELLGPVVADCRAGLGDTDERTLLAWGKWVQLLEDQGRYEEALRQYKELSTHRQAAAGTSGGHGSGSVGERVDELIAETQRVCGPYVARTRRTLEEADDRYQVSKKLRTFGSLMQDKWRSRRQGE
;
A
#
# COMPACT_ATOMS: atom_id res chain seq x y z
N MET A 1 57.10 17.98 -34.71
CA MET A 1 55.76 18.53 -34.44
C MET A 1 55.12 17.57 -33.46
N ASP A 2 54.77 18.10 -32.28
CA ASP A 2 54.08 17.51 -31.11
C ASP A 2 54.73 16.27 -30.46
N GLU A 3 55.38 16.29 -29.28
CA GLU A 3 55.00 16.77 -27.91
C GLU A 3 53.65 16.18 -27.46
N THR A 4 53.52 15.31 -26.43
CA THR A 4 54.02 15.38 -25.04
C THR A 4 54.05 14.00 -24.35
N PRO A 5 54.74 13.84 -23.19
CA PRO A 5 55.12 12.56 -22.59
C PRO A 5 54.18 12.02 -21.49
N ASN A 6 54.38 10.74 -21.24
CA ASN A 6 53.80 9.83 -20.25
C ASN A 6 54.20 10.18 -18.80
N THR A 7 53.23 10.23 -17.87
CA THR A 7 53.49 10.33 -16.42
C THR A 7 52.51 9.48 -15.62
N THR A 8 53.04 8.44 -14.98
CA THR A 8 52.41 7.66 -13.90
C THR A 8 53.07 8.07 -12.57
N PRO A 9 52.35 8.18 -11.44
CA PRO A 9 52.99 8.19 -10.13
C PRO A 9 52.60 6.99 -9.24
N HIS A 10 53.62 6.17 -8.94
CA HIS A 10 54.01 5.62 -7.64
C HIS A 10 52.99 5.02 -6.66
N GLU A 11 53.11 3.70 -6.44
CA GLU A 11 52.96 3.03 -5.13
C GLU A 11 54.18 3.33 -4.21
N PRO A 12 54.03 3.10 -2.89
CA PRO A 12 54.92 2.12 -2.27
C PRO A 12 54.26 1.18 -1.24
N SER A 13 54.57 -0.11 -1.45
CA SER A 13 55.10 -1.14 -0.54
C SER A 13 54.55 -1.38 0.88
N ARG A 14 54.21 -2.68 1.04
CA ARG A 14 54.04 -3.51 2.25
C ARG A 14 55.24 -3.48 3.20
N GLU A 15 54.96 -3.63 4.51
CA GLU A 15 55.63 -4.60 5.39
C GLU A 15 54.82 -4.84 6.69
N ASN A 16 54.75 -6.12 7.08
CA ASN A 16 54.23 -6.72 8.34
C ASN A 16 55.50 -7.19 9.13
N PRO A 17 55.48 -7.93 10.26
CA PRO A 17 54.51 -8.17 11.36
C PRO A 17 55.18 -8.05 12.76
N HIS A 18 54.46 -8.28 13.86
CA HIS A 18 54.95 -9.11 14.99
C HIS A 18 53.80 -9.49 15.95
N GLU A 19 53.82 -10.77 16.34
CA GLU A 19 52.87 -11.53 17.16
C GLU A 19 53.05 -11.25 18.67
N HIS A 20 51.96 -11.33 19.46
CA HIS A 20 51.76 -12.30 20.56
C HIS A 20 50.70 -11.87 21.60
N GLU A 21 49.74 -12.77 21.79
CA GLU A 21 48.96 -13.21 22.98
C GLU A 21 48.62 -12.30 24.20
N ALA A 22 47.37 -12.48 24.64
CA ALA A 22 46.67 -11.83 25.77
C ALA A 22 47.12 -12.29 27.18
N PRO A 23 46.72 -11.55 28.25
CA PRO A 23 45.64 -12.08 29.11
C PRO A 23 44.67 -11.05 29.75
N LYS A 24 43.62 -11.61 30.37
CA LYS A 24 42.46 -11.03 31.11
C LYS A 24 42.76 -9.88 32.10
N ALA A 25 41.82 -8.94 32.24
CA ALA A 25 40.91 -8.76 33.41
C ALA A 25 40.49 -7.29 33.68
N GLU A 26 39.35 -7.16 34.38
CA GLU A 26 38.89 -6.03 35.22
C GLU A 26 38.05 -4.89 34.61
N THR A 27 36.80 -4.84 35.07
CA THR A 27 35.90 -3.67 35.10
C THR A 27 36.44 -2.57 36.02
N PRO A 28 36.09 -1.31 35.75
CA PRO A 28 35.63 -0.48 36.86
C PRO A 28 34.35 0.31 36.56
N LYS A 29 33.48 0.31 37.58
CA LYS A 29 32.35 1.22 37.80
C LYS A 29 32.85 2.67 37.96
N GLY A 30 32.08 3.63 37.44
CA GLY A 30 32.15 5.04 37.81
C GLY A 30 30.76 5.67 37.76
N GLU A 31 30.22 6.02 38.94
CA GLU A 31 28.94 6.70 39.17
C GLU A 31 28.92 8.16 38.66
N PRO A 32 27.75 8.72 38.30
CA PRO A 32 27.51 10.17 38.33
C PRO A 32 26.78 10.61 39.64
N PRO A 33 26.80 11.91 39.98
CA PRO A 33 26.96 12.38 41.36
C PRO A 33 25.69 12.52 42.20
N LYS A 34 25.86 12.37 43.51
CA LYS A 34 24.87 12.54 44.60
C LYS A 34 24.43 14.00 44.78
N ALA A 35 23.12 14.24 44.69
CA ALA A 35 22.47 15.43 45.26
C ALA A 35 22.18 15.21 46.76
N LYS A 36 22.37 16.26 47.57
CA LYS A 36 22.23 16.26 49.04
C LYS A 36 20.76 16.14 49.49
N PRO A 37 20.48 15.53 50.65
CA PRO A 37 19.11 15.32 51.12
C PRO A 37 18.54 16.60 51.74
N HIS A 38 17.39 17.05 51.23
CA HIS A 38 16.53 17.98 51.97
C HIS A 38 15.73 17.19 53.01
N LYS A 39 15.78 17.66 54.26
CA LYS A 39 14.91 17.23 55.36
C LYS A 39 13.46 17.49 54.97
N THR A 40 12.65 16.44 54.97
CA THR A 40 11.19 16.55 55.00
C THR A 40 10.76 16.20 56.42
N GLU A 41 10.21 17.17 57.13
CA GLU A 41 9.39 16.93 58.31
C GLU A 41 8.05 16.38 57.83
N ASP A 42 7.60 15.27 58.40
CA ASP A 42 6.28 14.71 58.15
C ASP A 42 5.18 15.65 58.67
N PRO A 43 4.07 15.80 57.93
CA PRO A 43 2.78 15.91 58.56
C PRO A 43 1.95 14.67 58.25
N LYS A 44 1.64 13.97 59.34
CA LYS A 44 0.45 13.15 59.61
C LYS A 44 -0.53 12.98 58.44
N THR A 45 -0.60 11.73 58.00
CA THR A 45 -1.83 10.97 57.70
C THR A 45 -3.13 11.76 57.85
N GLU A 46 -3.74 12.08 56.71
CA GLU A 46 -5.19 12.07 56.60
C GLU A 46 -5.54 11.05 55.50
N ASN A 47 -6.18 9.97 55.95
CA ASN A 47 -6.69 8.92 55.08
C ASN A 47 -7.75 9.53 54.15
N ALA A 48 -7.42 9.67 52.88
CA ALA A 48 -8.39 9.69 51.81
C ALA A 48 -8.06 8.51 50.90
N GLU A 49 -8.70 7.36 51.16
CA GLU A 49 -8.95 6.35 50.13
C GLU A 49 -9.73 7.04 49.01
N THR A 50 -9.00 7.69 48.10
CA THR A 50 -9.50 7.98 46.78
C THR A 50 -9.26 6.71 45.98
N THR A 51 -10.33 6.00 45.67
CA THR A 51 -10.38 5.18 44.45
C THR A 51 -10.06 6.12 43.30
N ALA A 52 -8.77 6.31 43.01
CA ALA A 52 -8.31 7.10 41.90
C ALA A 52 -8.63 6.30 40.63
N GLU A 53 -9.86 6.49 40.15
CA GLU A 53 -10.28 6.11 38.81
C GLU A 53 -9.18 6.61 37.86
N GLU A 54 -8.63 5.73 37.04
CA GLU A 54 -7.53 6.08 36.14
C GLU A 54 -7.92 7.35 35.36
N PRO A 55 -7.07 8.39 35.32
CA PRO A 55 -7.44 9.65 34.71
C PRO A 55 -7.76 9.41 33.23
N THR A 56 -8.99 9.76 32.84
CA THR A 56 -9.43 9.66 31.44
C THR A 56 -8.44 10.38 30.50
N PRO A 57 -8.31 9.94 29.23
CA PRO A 57 -7.45 10.63 28.26
C PRO A 57 -7.74 12.13 28.12
N LEU A 58 -9.01 12.54 28.25
CA LEU A 58 -9.42 13.95 28.19
C LEU A 58 -8.94 14.74 29.41
N SER A 59 -9.16 14.24 30.63
CA SER A 59 -8.71 14.94 31.84
C SER A 59 -7.19 15.05 31.92
N ARG A 60 -6.46 14.02 31.44
CA ARG A 60 -5.00 14.07 31.30
C ARG A 60 -4.56 15.16 30.31
N LEU A 61 -5.19 15.27 29.15
CA LEU A 61 -4.91 16.32 28.18
C LEU A 61 -5.13 17.71 28.78
N GLU A 62 -6.24 17.92 29.47
CA GLU A 62 -6.57 19.21 30.10
C GLU A 62 -5.53 19.61 31.14
N HIS A 63 -5.12 18.67 31.99
CA HIS A 63 -4.07 18.90 32.99
C HIS A 63 -2.72 19.25 32.34
N MET A 64 -2.30 18.51 31.31
CA MET A 64 -1.04 18.77 30.59
C MET A 64 -1.07 20.15 29.92
N ARG A 65 -2.19 20.51 29.30
CA ARG A 65 -2.36 21.82 28.65
C ARG A 65 -2.27 22.98 29.65
N GLN A 66 -2.80 22.82 30.86
CA GLN A 66 -2.70 23.84 31.92
C GLN A 66 -1.27 23.94 32.49
N SER A 67 -0.59 22.80 32.63
CA SER A 67 0.72 22.74 33.30
C SER A 67 1.89 23.11 32.38
N LEU A 68 1.85 22.67 31.12
CA LEU A 68 2.96 22.73 30.17
C LEU A 68 2.67 23.64 28.96
N GLY A 69 1.40 24.01 28.74
CA GLY A 69 0.95 24.75 27.56
C GLY A 69 0.54 23.84 26.40
N ALA A 70 -0.20 24.42 25.44
CA ALA A 70 -0.88 23.67 24.37
C ALA A 70 0.05 23.06 23.30
N GLU A 71 1.23 23.63 23.09
CA GLU A 71 2.19 23.20 22.07
C GLU A 71 3.37 22.40 22.66
N HIS A 72 3.37 22.11 23.97
CA HIS A 72 4.41 21.28 24.58
C HIS A 72 4.31 19.83 24.07
N PRO A 73 5.43 19.15 23.74
CA PRO A 73 5.41 17.78 23.21
C PRO A 73 4.58 16.78 24.04
N ASP A 74 4.70 16.82 25.38
CA ASP A 74 3.90 15.95 26.27
C ASP A 74 2.39 16.25 26.21
N THR A 75 2.01 17.51 25.99
CA THR A 75 0.60 17.89 25.78
C THR A 75 0.09 17.35 24.44
N LEU A 76 0.91 17.41 23.38
CA LEU A 76 0.57 16.83 22.07
C LEU A 76 0.45 15.30 22.13
N ALA A 77 1.31 14.63 22.91
CA ALA A 77 1.22 13.20 23.18
C ALA A 77 -0.07 12.85 23.95
N ALA A 78 -0.42 13.59 24.99
CA ALA A 78 -1.69 13.39 25.69
C ALA A 78 -2.91 13.66 24.79
N TRP A 79 -2.81 14.64 23.88
CA TRP A 79 -3.87 14.91 22.90
C TRP A 79 -4.01 13.75 21.91
N ARG A 80 -2.88 13.19 21.48
CA ARG A 80 -2.85 12.00 20.64
C ARG A 80 -3.57 10.83 21.32
N ASP A 81 -3.30 10.56 22.59
CA ASP A 81 -3.97 9.51 23.35
C ASP A 81 -5.49 9.75 23.39
N TYR A 82 -5.92 10.98 23.66
CA TYR A 82 -7.34 11.35 23.65
C TYR A 82 -7.99 11.10 22.28
N THR A 83 -7.39 11.56 21.19
CA THR A 83 -7.93 11.31 19.84
C THR A 83 -7.96 9.83 19.49
N THR A 84 -6.95 9.06 19.91
CA THR A 84 -6.89 7.60 19.71
C THR A 84 -8.02 6.90 20.47
N SER A 85 -8.34 7.36 21.68
CA SER A 85 -9.48 6.81 22.45
C SER A 85 -10.82 7.05 21.76
N LEU A 86 -11.04 8.24 21.18
CA LEU A 86 -12.23 8.53 20.38
C LEU A 86 -12.33 7.63 19.15
N MET A 87 -11.21 7.39 18.47
CA MET A 87 -11.14 6.51 17.29
C MET A 87 -11.46 5.06 17.65
N ALA A 88 -10.93 4.56 18.78
CA ALA A 88 -11.21 3.22 19.28
C ALA A 88 -12.71 3.03 19.60
N ASP A 89 -13.36 4.07 20.12
CA ASP A 89 -14.81 4.13 20.34
C ASP A 89 -15.63 4.35 19.05
N LYS A 90 -14.98 4.42 17.88
CA LYS A 90 -15.59 4.75 16.57
C LYS A 90 -16.28 6.12 16.54
N LYS A 91 -15.91 7.04 17.42
CA LYS A 91 -16.41 8.43 17.48
C LYS A 91 -15.66 9.32 16.48
N TYR A 92 -15.64 8.92 15.21
CA TYR A 92 -14.87 9.56 14.15
C TYR A 92 -15.24 11.03 13.93
N ALA A 93 -16.53 11.36 14.03
CA ALA A 93 -17.01 12.74 13.87
C ALA A 93 -16.50 13.68 14.99
N GLU A 94 -16.33 13.16 16.21
CA GLU A 94 -15.76 13.90 17.34
C GLU A 94 -14.24 13.98 17.27
N ALA A 95 -13.58 12.89 16.85
CA ALA A 95 -12.13 12.82 16.69
C ALA A 95 -11.62 13.77 15.61
N ARG A 96 -12.34 13.89 14.49
CA ARG A 96 -11.91 14.68 13.32
C ARG A 96 -11.49 16.12 13.61
N PRO A 97 -12.30 16.98 14.27
CA PRO A 97 -11.88 18.35 14.57
C PRO A 97 -10.73 18.40 15.60
N GLN A 98 -10.59 17.40 16.47
CA GLN A 98 -9.48 17.32 17.41
C GLN A 98 -8.17 16.95 16.71
N LEU A 99 -8.20 15.94 15.84
CA LEU A 99 -7.07 15.53 15.01
C LEU A 99 -6.62 16.66 14.06
N GLY A 100 -7.55 17.39 13.44
CA GLY A 100 -7.18 18.54 12.59
C GLY A 100 -6.42 19.62 13.35
N LYS A 101 -6.82 19.94 14.59
CA LYS A 101 -6.09 20.88 15.44
C LYS A 101 -4.75 20.31 15.93
N LEU A 102 -4.71 19.03 16.27
CA LEU A 102 -3.48 18.34 16.67
C LEU A 102 -2.46 18.31 15.53
N VAL A 103 -2.87 18.00 14.30
CA VAL A 103 -2.02 18.06 13.09
C VAL A 103 -1.44 19.46 12.94
N ALA A 104 -2.25 20.51 13.00
CA ALA A 104 -1.77 21.88 12.89
C ALA A 104 -0.79 22.28 14.01
N ALA A 105 -0.96 21.76 15.24
CA ALA A 105 -0.02 21.98 16.33
C ALA A 105 1.30 21.21 16.11
N CYS A 106 1.22 19.94 15.71
CA CYS A 106 2.39 19.13 15.37
C CYS A 106 3.18 19.70 14.18
N GLU A 107 2.52 20.25 13.16
CA GLU A 107 3.17 20.94 12.05
C GLU A 107 4.02 22.12 12.50
N LYS A 108 3.54 22.91 13.48
CA LYS A 108 4.30 24.04 14.03
C LYS A 108 5.48 23.61 14.88
N VAL A 109 5.32 22.54 15.66
CA VAL A 109 6.30 22.12 16.67
C VAL A 109 7.36 21.20 16.08
N PHE A 110 6.96 20.24 15.25
CA PHE A 110 7.82 19.20 14.68
C PHE A 110 8.07 19.38 13.19
N GLY A 111 7.22 20.11 12.48
CA GLY A 111 7.25 20.27 11.02
C GLY A 111 6.26 19.35 10.29
N ASP A 112 6.00 19.66 9.03
CA ASP A 112 5.03 18.94 8.19
C ASP A 112 5.51 17.55 7.73
N LYS A 113 6.83 17.35 7.70
CA LYS A 113 7.48 16.08 7.34
C LYS A 113 7.79 15.18 8.55
N ASP A 114 7.52 15.63 9.77
CA ASP A 114 7.80 14.81 10.94
C ASP A 114 6.89 13.56 10.97
N PRO A 115 7.41 12.36 11.28
CA PRO A 115 6.62 11.13 11.32
C PRO A 115 5.39 11.21 12.25
N VAL A 116 5.48 11.93 13.37
CA VAL A 116 4.34 12.13 14.29
C VAL A 116 3.25 12.96 13.60
N THR A 117 3.63 14.04 12.92
CA THR A 117 2.69 14.87 12.15
C THR A 117 2.02 14.07 11.02
N VAL A 118 2.80 13.30 10.27
CA VAL A 118 2.29 12.47 9.16
C VAL A 118 1.34 11.37 9.67
N ASN A 119 1.64 10.74 10.80
CA ASN A 119 0.76 9.75 11.41
C ASN A 119 -0.56 10.37 11.90
N ASN A 120 -0.51 11.55 12.54
CA ASN A 120 -1.71 12.27 12.93
C ASN A 120 -2.57 12.67 11.71
N ARG A 121 -1.94 13.04 10.59
CA ARG A 121 -2.65 13.32 9.34
C ARG A 121 -3.31 12.07 8.76
N ALA A 122 -2.67 10.91 8.83
CA ALA A 122 -3.24 9.65 8.38
C ALA A 122 -4.53 9.31 9.15
N ASP A 123 -4.54 9.48 10.47
CA ASP A 123 -5.76 9.26 11.25
C ASP A 123 -6.82 10.33 11.02
N TRP A 124 -6.41 11.57 10.77
CA TRP A 124 -7.35 12.60 10.37
C TRP A 124 -8.04 12.28 9.04
N ALA A 125 -7.28 11.76 8.06
CA ALA A 125 -7.81 11.23 6.79
C ALA A 125 -8.77 10.05 7.03
N ARG A 126 -8.43 9.15 7.95
CA ARG A 126 -9.31 8.05 8.37
C ARG A 126 -10.63 8.54 8.92
N CYS A 127 -10.64 9.57 9.76
CA CYS A 127 -11.90 10.15 10.24
C CYS A 127 -12.79 10.64 9.11
N PHE A 128 -12.22 11.24 8.06
CA PHE A 128 -12.99 11.65 6.88
C PHE A 128 -13.60 10.44 6.17
N ALA A 129 -12.81 9.40 5.89
CA ALA A 129 -13.29 8.18 5.21
C ALA A 129 -14.40 7.46 6.00
N GLU A 130 -14.23 7.30 7.30
CA GLU A 130 -15.20 6.63 8.20
C GLU A 130 -16.49 7.46 8.39
N THR A 131 -16.45 8.76 8.07
CA THR A 131 -17.63 9.64 8.04
C THR A 131 -18.12 9.92 6.62
N THR A 132 -17.75 9.04 5.67
CA THR A 132 -18.17 9.05 4.25
C THR A 132 -17.85 10.34 3.49
N LEU A 133 -16.82 11.08 3.94
CA LEU A 133 -16.31 12.26 3.27
C LEU A 133 -15.06 11.89 2.48
N TYR A 134 -15.25 11.27 1.32
CA TYR A 134 -14.16 10.63 0.58
C TYR A 134 -13.28 11.61 -0.19
N GLU A 135 -13.78 12.76 -0.65
CA GLU A 135 -12.95 13.79 -1.30
C GLU A 135 -11.87 14.36 -0.35
N PRO A 136 -12.20 14.87 0.86
CA PRO A 136 -11.17 15.32 1.79
C PRO A 136 -10.30 14.17 2.32
N ALA A 137 -10.85 12.95 2.46
CA ALA A 137 -10.04 11.79 2.81
C ALA A 137 -8.98 11.51 1.73
N LEU A 138 -9.38 11.54 0.46
CA LEU A 138 -8.49 11.34 -0.69
C LEU A 138 -7.35 12.36 -0.70
N GLU A 139 -7.66 13.64 -0.48
CA GLU A 139 -6.65 14.71 -0.41
C GLU A 139 -5.63 14.42 0.71
N GLN A 140 -6.11 14.14 1.93
CA GLN A 140 -5.23 13.90 3.07
C GLN A 140 -4.41 12.62 2.92
N TYR A 141 -5.01 11.50 2.48
CA TYR A 141 -4.28 10.25 2.25
C TYR A 141 -3.26 10.37 1.12
N THR A 142 -3.56 11.13 0.06
CA THR A 142 -2.58 11.39 -1.01
C THR A 142 -1.37 12.15 -0.47
N ALA A 143 -1.60 13.18 0.35
CA ALA A 143 -0.51 13.91 1.00
C ALA A 143 0.31 13.00 1.94
N VAL A 144 -0.34 12.13 2.71
CA VAL A 144 0.33 11.14 3.57
C VAL A 144 1.16 10.16 2.75
N ALA A 145 0.61 9.62 1.66
CA ALA A 145 1.31 8.66 0.79
C ALA A 145 2.60 9.27 0.20
N VAL A 146 2.52 10.49 -0.34
CA VAL A 146 3.68 11.21 -0.87
C VAL A 146 4.73 11.44 0.22
N ARG A 147 4.32 11.89 1.40
CA ARG A 147 5.27 12.14 2.51
C ARG A 147 5.92 10.87 3.02
N ARG A 148 5.17 9.78 3.19
CA ARG A 148 5.74 8.49 3.61
C ARG A 148 6.68 7.92 2.55
N GLU A 149 6.37 8.09 1.27
CA GLU A 149 7.27 7.70 0.20
C GLU A 149 8.59 8.47 0.25
N GLU A 150 8.57 9.79 0.48
CA GLU A 150 9.77 10.62 0.66
C GLU A 150 10.61 10.19 1.88
N LEU A 151 9.97 9.77 2.97
CA LEU A 151 10.62 9.51 4.26
C LEU A 151 11.09 8.05 4.44
N LEU A 152 10.27 7.10 4.01
CA LEU A 152 10.41 5.67 4.27
C LEU A 152 10.67 4.86 2.99
N GLY A 153 10.38 5.46 1.82
CA GLY A 153 10.42 4.79 0.54
C GLY A 153 9.08 4.17 0.15
N LYS A 154 8.94 3.88 -1.15
CA LYS A 154 7.70 3.39 -1.78
C LYS A 154 7.28 1.97 -1.39
N GLN A 155 8.20 1.17 -0.86
CA GLN A 155 8.00 -0.22 -0.44
C GLN A 155 7.74 -0.36 1.05
N ASP A 156 7.87 0.73 1.82
CA ASP A 156 7.58 0.69 3.25
C ASP A 156 6.10 0.34 3.48
N PRO A 157 5.78 -0.55 4.44
CA PRO A 157 4.42 -0.97 4.66
C PRO A 157 3.45 0.17 4.97
N ALA A 158 3.88 1.20 5.72
CA ALA A 158 3.03 2.34 6.04
C ALA A 158 2.79 3.25 4.83
N THR A 159 3.74 3.31 3.89
CA THR A 159 3.56 3.97 2.59
C THR A 159 2.55 3.21 1.74
N LEU A 160 2.66 1.88 1.67
CA LEU A 160 1.76 1.02 0.91
C LEU A 160 0.33 1.08 1.45
N ASP A 161 0.15 1.05 2.77
CA ASP A 161 -1.16 1.20 3.41
C ASP A 161 -1.81 2.55 3.05
N ALA A 162 -1.04 3.65 3.09
CA ALA A 162 -1.55 4.97 2.72
C ALA A 162 -1.96 5.04 1.23
N ARG A 163 -1.15 4.47 0.33
CA ARG A 163 -1.49 4.38 -1.11
C ARG A 163 -2.71 3.50 -1.35
N TYR A 164 -2.88 2.43 -0.59
CA TYR A 164 -4.08 1.61 -0.67
C TYR A 164 -5.32 2.36 -0.16
N SER A 165 -5.21 3.15 0.91
CA SER A 165 -6.32 4.03 1.36
C SER A 165 -6.70 5.09 0.32
N VAL A 166 -5.75 5.59 -0.49
CA VAL A 166 -6.06 6.44 -1.66
C VAL A 166 -6.92 5.67 -2.67
N VAL A 167 -6.57 4.41 -2.98
CA VAL A 167 -7.38 3.53 -3.86
C VAL A 167 -8.79 3.35 -3.31
N GLU A 168 -8.95 3.06 -2.01
CA GLU A 168 -10.26 2.90 -1.39
C GLU A 168 -11.12 4.17 -1.52
N CYS A 169 -10.51 5.35 -1.32
CA CYS A 169 -11.21 6.62 -1.50
C CYS A 169 -11.63 6.84 -2.97
N LEU A 170 -10.76 6.53 -3.94
CA LEU A 170 -11.09 6.64 -5.37
C LEU A 170 -12.28 5.75 -5.74
N LEU A 171 -12.32 4.51 -5.24
CA LEU A 171 -13.43 3.59 -5.47
C LEU A 171 -14.74 4.06 -4.82
N ALA A 172 -14.68 4.58 -3.60
CA ALA A 172 -15.84 5.16 -2.95
C ALA A 172 -16.41 6.36 -3.73
N LEU A 173 -15.55 7.08 -4.45
CA LEU A 173 -15.90 8.18 -5.36
C LEU A 173 -16.28 7.74 -6.77
N GLN A 174 -16.37 6.42 -7.03
CA GLN A 174 -16.67 5.85 -8.36
C GLN A 174 -15.64 6.23 -9.44
N ARG A 175 -14.37 6.43 -9.04
CA ARG A 175 -13.25 6.75 -9.92
C ARG A 175 -12.42 5.48 -10.18
N ASP A 176 -13.09 4.46 -10.71
CA ASP A 176 -12.53 3.11 -10.85
C ASP A 176 -11.32 3.04 -11.78
N ALA A 177 -11.29 3.87 -12.83
CA ALA A 177 -10.15 4.00 -13.74
C ALA A 177 -8.90 4.48 -12.99
N ASP A 178 -9.01 5.58 -12.23
CA ASP A 178 -7.91 6.13 -11.45
C ASP A 178 -7.42 5.15 -10.39
N ALA A 179 -8.36 4.45 -9.73
CA ALA A 179 -8.05 3.42 -8.74
C ALA A 179 -7.26 2.26 -9.36
N THR A 180 -7.63 1.82 -10.56
CA THR A 180 -6.97 0.72 -11.28
C THR A 180 -5.56 1.08 -11.71
N GLU A 181 -5.38 2.29 -12.23
CA GLU A 181 -4.06 2.80 -12.66
C GLU A 181 -3.11 2.98 -11.47
N LEU A 182 -3.61 3.36 -10.29
CA LEU A 182 -2.80 3.43 -9.07
C LEU A 182 -2.47 2.05 -8.49
N LEU A 183 -3.42 1.11 -8.54
CA LEU A 183 -3.30 -0.16 -7.83
C LEU A 183 -2.28 -1.11 -8.46
N GLY A 184 -2.07 -1.08 -9.78
CA GLY A 184 -1.02 -1.86 -10.44
C GLY A 184 0.40 -1.57 -9.88
N PRO A 185 0.85 -0.31 -9.86
CA PRO A 185 2.09 0.09 -9.20
C PRO A 185 2.14 -0.27 -7.70
N VAL A 186 1.04 -0.11 -6.96
CA VAL A 186 0.98 -0.51 -5.54
C VAL A 186 1.21 -2.01 -5.38
N VAL A 187 0.59 -2.85 -6.21
CA VAL A 187 0.81 -4.30 -6.20
C VAL A 187 2.27 -4.63 -6.50
N ALA A 188 2.88 -3.98 -7.50
CA ALA A 188 4.30 -4.20 -7.82
C ALA A 188 5.22 -3.84 -6.63
N ASP A 189 4.96 -2.72 -5.96
CA ASP A 189 5.74 -2.31 -4.79
C ASP A 189 5.47 -3.20 -3.56
N CYS A 190 4.23 -3.64 -3.32
CA CYS A 190 3.90 -4.64 -2.29
C CYS A 190 4.66 -5.95 -2.52
N ARG A 191 4.64 -6.47 -3.75
CA ARG A 191 5.39 -7.69 -4.12
C ARG A 191 6.88 -7.55 -3.86
N ALA A 192 7.46 -6.39 -4.19
CA ALA A 192 8.89 -6.15 -4.01
C ALA A 192 9.29 -5.92 -2.54
N GLY A 193 8.45 -5.27 -1.73
CA GLY A 193 8.76 -4.93 -0.33
C GLY A 193 8.33 -5.99 0.68
N LEU A 194 7.13 -6.55 0.52
CA LEU A 194 6.50 -7.48 1.46
C LEU A 194 6.59 -8.93 1.00
N GLY A 195 6.83 -9.15 -0.30
CA GLY A 195 6.80 -10.47 -0.93
C GLY A 195 5.43 -10.84 -1.50
N ASP A 196 5.43 -11.84 -2.38
CA ASP A 196 4.23 -12.25 -3.13
C ASP A 196 3.19 -12.98 -2.27
N THR A 197 3.55 -13.49 -1.09
CA THR A 197 2.67 -14.24 -0.19
C THR A 197 2.14 -13.43 1.01
N ASP A 198 2.58 -12.17 1.18
CA ASP A 198 2.06 -11.29 2.23
C ASP A 198 0.58 -10.99 2.00
N GLU A 199 -0.19 -10.97 3.08
CA GLU A 199 -1.65 -10.77 3.03
C GLU A 199 -2.03 -9.46 2.35
N ARG A 200 -1.27 -8.37 2.59
CA ARG A 200 -1.54 -7.06 1.96
C ARG A 200 -1.25 -7.09 0.47
N THR A 201 -0.19 -7.76 0.06
CA THR A 201 0.10 -7.99 -1.37
C THR A 201 -1.04 -8.74 -2.04
N LEU A 202 -1.50 -9.83 -1.43
CA LEU A 202 -2.57 -10.68 -1.98
C LEU A 202 -3.94 -9.98 -2.00
N LEU A 203 -4.21 -9.09 -1.04
CA LEU A 203 -5.41 -8.26 -0.98
C LEU A 203 -5.40 -7.22 -2.10
N ALA A 204 -4.35 -6.40 -2.19
CA ALA A 204 -4.21 -5.37 -3.22
C ALA A 204 -4.23 -5.98 -4.63
N TRP A 205 -3.56 -7.11 -4.82
CA TRP A 205 -3.52 -7.81 -6.11
C TRP A 205 -4.89 -8.37 -6.49
N GLY A 206 -5.60 -8.99 -5.54
CA GLY A 206 -6.96 -9.46 -5.77
C GLY A 206 -7.89 -8.32 -6.17
N LYS A 207 -7.78 -7.16 -5.50
CA LYS A 207 -8.59 -5.99 -5.84
C LYS A 207 -8.26 -5.45 -7.24
N TRP A 208 -6.98 -5.49 -7.64
CA TRP A 208 -6.56 -5.07 -8.98
C TRP A 208 -7.14 -5.95 -10.08
N VAL A 209 -7.08 -7.27 -9.88
CA VAL A 209 -7.68 -8.24 -10.82
C VAL A 209 -9.18 -7.97 -10.99
N GLN A 210 -9.91 -7.76 -9.89
CA GLN A 210 -11.34 -7.45 -9.95
C GLN A 210 -11.62 -6.19 -10.79
N LEU A 211 -10.86 -5.11 -10.57
CA LEU A 211 -11.08 -3.87 -11.33
C LEU A 211 -10.73 -4.01 -12.81
N LEU A 212 -9.72 -4.82 -13.15
CA LEU A 212 -9.43 -5.15 -14.55
C LEU A 212 -10.58 -5.92 -15.20
N GLU A 213 -11.23 -6.85 -14.49
CA GLU A 213 -12.42 -7.56 -14.96
C GLU A 213 -13.61 -6.63 -15.18
N ASP A 214 -13.87 -5.73 -14.23
CA ASP A 214 -14.97 -4.76 -14.30
C ASP A 214 -14.80 -3.79 -15.49
N GLN A 215 -13.56 -3.51 -15.91
CA GLN A 215 -13.22 -2.71 -17.08
C GLN A 215 -13.18 -3.50 -18.39
N GLY A 216 -13.44 -4.81 -18.37
CA GLY A 216 -13.38 -5.67 -19.55
C GLY A 216 -11.96 -6.00 -20.03
N ARG A 217 -10.92 -5.71 -19.23
CA ARG A 217 -9.51 -6.04 -19.52
C ARG A 217 -9.21 -7.51 -19.19
N TYR A 218 -10.00 -8.42 -19.75
CA TYR A 218 -10.03 -9.83 -19.36
C TYR A 218 -8.71 -10.58 -19.59
N GLU A 219 -7.97 -10.26 -20.65
CA GLU A 219 -6.69 -10.92 -20.94
C GLU A 219 -5.65 -10.59 -19.86
N GLU A 220 -5.57 -9.32 -19.46
CA GLU A 220 -4.69 -8.87 -18.39
C GLU A 220 -5.12 -9.43 -17.04
N ALA A 221 -6.42 -9.36 -16.74
CA ALA A 221 -6.99 -9.93 -15.52
C ALA A 221 -6.68 -11.43 -15.39
N LEU A 222 -6.89 -12.22 -16.46
CA LEU A 222 -6.61 -13.65 -16.45
C LEU A 222 -5.12 -13.95 -16.23
N ARG A 223 -4.22 -13.13 -16.80
CA ARG A 223 -2.78 -13.28 -16.57
C ARG A 223 -2.43 -13.07 -15.10
N GLN A 224 -2.90 -11.96 -14.53
CA GLN A 224 -2.67 -11.61 -13.13
C GLN A 224 -3.31 -12.61 -12.18
N TYR A 225 -4.51 -13.10 -12.50
CA TYR A 225 -5.22 -14.11 -11.73
C TYR A 225 -4.43 -15.42 -11.61
N LYS A 226 -3.83 -15.89 -12.71
CA LYS A 226 -3.00 -17.11 -12.71
C LYS A 226 -1.77 -16.97 -11.83
N GLU A 227 -1.09 -15.81 -11.87
CA GLU A 227 0.03 -15.55 -10.97
C GLU A 227 -0.46 -15.51 -9.50
N LEU A 228 -1.52 -14.73 -9.22
CA LEU A 228 -2.10 -14.59 -7.88
C LEU A 228 -2.53 -15.93 -7.26
N SER A 229 -3.17 -16.82 -8.02
CA SER A 229 -3.65 -18.11 -7.50
C SER A 229 -2.49 -19.01 -7.06
N THR A 230 -1.37 -19.01 -7.78
CA THR A 230 -0.18 -19.76 -7.39
C THR A 230 0.41 -19.26 -6.06
N HIS A 231 0.48 -17.95 -5.85
CA HIS A 231 0.99 -17.37 -4.62
C HIS A 231 0.03 -17.56 -3.44
N ARG A 232 -1.30 -17.53 -3.66
CA ARG A 232 -2.29 -17.86 -2.64
C ARG A 232 -2.21 -19.33 -2.21
N GLN A 233 -2.03 -20.25 -3.15
CA GLN A 233 -1.83 -21.67 -2.85
C GLN A 233 -0.55 -21.89 -2.05
N ALA A 234 0.54 -21.21 -2.40
CA ALA A 234 1.80 -21.26 -1.65
C ALA A 234 1.63 -20.73 -0.22
N ALA A 235 0.95 -19.60 -0.03
CA ALA A 235 0.67 -19.05 1.29
C ALA A 235 -0.15 -20.03 2.17
N ALA A 236 -1.21 -20.61 1.61
CA ALA A 236 -2.05 -21.59 2.32
C ALA A 236 -1.32 -22.91 2.63
N GLY A 237 -0.39 -23.35 1.77
CA GLY A 237 0.42 -24.55 1.99
C GLY A 237 1.48 -24.38 3.10
N THR A 238 1.86 -23.15 3.43
CA THR A 238 2.81 -22.87 4.53
C THR A 238 2.16 -22.73 5.90
N SER A 239 0.85 -22.45 5.97
CA SER A 239 0.09 -22.55 7.22
C SER A 239 -0.27 -24.01 7.47
N GLY A 240 0.44 -24.67 8.38
CA GLY A 240 0.40 -26.11 8.65
C GLY A 240 -1.00 -26.74 8.67
N GLY A 241 -1.07 -27.95 8.12
CA GLY A 241 -2.29 -28.69 7.91
C GLY A 241 -3.17 -28.86 9.15
N HIS A 242 -4.41 -28.40 9.03
CA HIS A 242 -5.58 -29.08 9.57
C HIS A 242 -6.73 -28.90 8.60
N GLY A 243 -7.35 -30.03 8.25
CA GLY A 243 -8.26 -30.14 7.11
C GLY A 243 -9.53 -29.33 7.24
N SER A 244 -9.92 -28.71 6.12
CA SER A 244 -11.26 -28.80 5.54
C SER A 244 -11.15 -28.23 4.12
N GLY A 245 -11.88 -28.83 3.17
CA GLY A 245 -11.77 -28.60 1.72
C GLY A 245 -11.40 -27.16 1.36
N SER A 246 -10.22 -27.02 0.78
CA SER A 246 -9.55 -25.73 0.60
C SER A 246 -10.39 -24.83 -0.30
N VAL A 247 -10.50 -23.55 0.06
CA VAL A 247 -11.09 -22.52 -0.81
C VAL A 247 -10.43 -22.53 -2.20
N GLY A 248 -9.15 -22.94 -2.28
CA GLY A 248 -8.44 -23.17 -3.54
C GLY A 248 -9.04 -24.31 -4.38
N GLU A 249 -9.39 -25.45 -3.77
CA GLU A 249 -10.05 -26.56 -4.48
C GLU A 249 -11.44 -26.14 -4.98
N ARG A 250 -12.19 -25.36 -4.18
CA ARG A 250 -13.48 -24.79 -4.61
C ARG A 250 -13.35 -23.77 -5.74
N VAL A 251 -12.29 -22.99 -5.74
CA VAL A 251 -12.02 -22.00 -6.80
C VAL A 251 -11.55 -22.71 -8.07
N ASP A 252 -10.66 -23.69 -7.98
CA ASP A 252 -10.24 -24.51 -9.11
C ASP A 252 -11.40 -25.34 -9.69
N GLU A 253 -12.28 -25.86 -8.83
CA GLU A 253 -13.53 -26.51 -9.23
C GLU A 253 -14.51 -25.53 -9.90
N LEU A 254 -14.60 -24.29 -9.42
CA LEU A 254 -15.43 -23.24 -10.03
C LEU A 254 -14.86 -22.77 -11.38
N ILE A 255 -13.54 -22.63 -11.52
CA ILE A 255 -12.88 -22.35 -12.80
C ILE A 255 -13.11 -23.52 -13.76
N ALA A 256 -12.94 -24.76 -13.30
CA ALA A 256 -13.14 -25.96 -14.10
C ALA A 256 -14.60 -26.07 -14.56
N GLU A 257 -15.58 -25.82 -13.69
CA GLU A 257 -17.00 -25.84 -14.05
C GLU A 257 -17.36 -24.68 -14.99
N THR A 258 -16.79 -23.49 -14.77
CA THR A 258 -16.98 -22.34 -15.68
C THR A 258 -16.39 -22.65 -17.06
N GLN A 259 -15.21 -23.27 -17.14
CA GLN A 259 -14.61 -23.71 -18.40
C GLN A 259 -15.40 -24.87 -19.04
N ARG A 260 -15.98 -25.77 -18.24
CA ARG A 260 -16.82 -26.87 -18.73
C ARG A 260 -18.15 -26.38 -19.32
N VAL A 261 -18.79 -25.40 -18.67
CA VAL A 261 -20.08 -24.84 -19.07
C VAL A 261 -19.93 -23.83 -20.21
N CYS A 262 -18.98 -22.89 -20.07
CA CYS A 262 -18.80 -21.80 -21.04
C CYS A 262 -17.86 -22.17 -22.19
N GLY A 263 -16.94 -23.12 -22.02
CA GLY A 263 -15.98 -23.54 -23.05
C GLY A 263 -16.65 -24.02 -24.35
N PRO A 264 -17.65 -24.92 -24.30
CA PRO A 264 -18.38 -25.34 -25.49
C PRO A 264 -19.15 -24.19 -26.17
N TYR A 265 -19.65 -23.23 -25.38
CA TYR A 265 -20.32 -22.04 -25.91
C TYR A 265 -19.32 -21.15 -26.65
N VAL A 266 -18.21 -20.76 -26.01
CA VAL A 266 -17.14 -19.95 -26.62
C VAL A 266 -16.54 -20.62 -27.86
N ALA A 267 -16.30 -21.92 -27.82
CA ALA A 267 -15.79 -22.68 -28.96
C ALA A 267 -16.79 -22.71 -30.13
N ARG A 268 -18.09 -22.82 -29.84
CA ARG A 268 -19.15 -22.77 -30.85
C ARG A 268 -19.26 -21.39 -31.47
N THR A 269 -19.25 -20.33 -30.66
CA THR A 269 -19.34 -18.95 -31.16
C THR A 269 -18.12 -18.59 -32.01
N ARG A 270 -16.92 -19.03 -31.60
CA ARG A 270 -15.69 -18.87 -32.39
C ARG A 270 -15.78 -19.59 -33.73
N ARG A 271 -16.20 -20.86 -33.75
CA ARG A 271 -16.39 -21.63 -34.99
C ARG A 271 -17.41 -20.98 -35.93
N THR A 272 -18.51 -20.47 -35.39
CA THR A 272 -19.51 -19.77 -36.21
C THR A 272 -19.00 -18.44 -36.78
N LEU A 273 -18.12 -17.75 -36.06
CA LEU A 273 -17.47 -16.52 -36.54
C LEU A 273 -16.43 -16.84 -37.61
N GLU A 274 -15.63 -17.90 -37.43
CA GLU A 274 -14.67 -18.40 -38.43
C GLU A 274 -15.39 -18.86 -39.71
N GLU A 275 -16.47 -19.65 -39.60
CA GLU A 275 -17.30 -20.08 -40.73
C GLU A 275 -17.99 -18.90 -41.44
N ALA A 276 -18.37 -17.86 -40.69
CA ALA A 276 -18.95 -16.64 -41.25
C ALA A 276 -17.90 -15.81 -42.02
N ASP A 277 -16.67 -15.70 -41.50
CA ASP A 277 -15.56 -15.04 -42.20
C ASP A 277 -15.18 -15.81 -43.47
N ASP A 278 -15.07 -17.14 -43.41
CA ASP A 278 -14.79 -17.98 -44.59
C ASP A 278 -15.85 -17.78 -45.69
N ARG A 279 -17.14 -17.78 -45.32
CA ARG A 279 -18.23 -17.51 -46.28
C ARG A 279 -18.15 -16.09 -46.86
N TYR A 280 -17.77 -15.11 -46.04
CA TYR A 280 -17.57 -13.73 -46.49
C TYR A 280 -16.40 -13.64 -47.49
N GLN A 281 -15.27 -14.28 -47.21
CA GLN A 281 -14.11 -14.30 -48.11
C GLN A 281 -14.43 -15.01 -49.43
N VAL A 282 -15.16 -16.13 -49.40
CA VAL A 282 -15.62 -16.83 -50.60
C VAL A 282 -16.58 -15.95 -51.42
N SER A 283 -17.56 -15.31 -50.78
CA SER A 283 -18.49 -14.38 -51.44
C SER A 283 -17.77 -13.18 -52.07
N LYS A 284 -16.74 -12.64 -51.41
CA LYS A 284 -15.90 -11.56 -51.92
C LYS A 284 -15.09 -11.99 -53.15
N LYS A 285 -14.52 -13.20 -53.14
CA LYS A 285 -13.81 -13.79 -54.29
C LYS A 285 -14.73 -14.06 -55.48
N LEU A 286 -15.94 -14.55 -55.24
CA LEU A 286 -16.93 -14.78 -56.31
C LEU A 286 -17.43 -13.47 -56.94
N ARG A 287 -17.64 -12.41 -56.16
CA ARG A 287 -18.00 -11.09 -56.71
C ARG A 287 -16.89 -10.49 -57.57
N THR A 288 -15.64 -10.54 -57.10
CA THR A 288 -14.48 -10.06 -57.87
C THR A 288 -14.27 -10.87 -59.16
N PHE A 289 -14.45 -12.20 -59.09
CA PHE A 289 -14.45 -13.04 -60.30
C PHE A 289 -15.59 -12.69 -61.26
N GLY A 290 -16.80 -12.46 -60.76
CA GLY A 290 -17.96 -12.04 -61.56
C GLY A 290 -17.74 -10.70 -62.27
N SER A 291 -17.18 -9.70 -61.57
CA SER A 291 -16.81 -8.40 -62.16
C SER A 291 -15.77 -8.56 -63.27
N LEU A 292 -14.71 -9.35 -63.04
CA LEU A 292 -13.67 -9.61 -64.04
C LEU A 292 -14.22 -10.30 -65.30
N MET A 293 -15.18 -11.21 -65.14
CA MET A 293 -15.83 -11.88 -66.26
C MET A 293 -16.76 -10.94 -67.03
N GLN A 294 -17.48 -10.04 -66.37
CA GLN A 294 -18.28 -9.00 -67.02
C GLN A 294 -17.40 -8.02 -67.80
N ASP A 295 -16.26 -7.60 -67.25
CA ASP A 295 -15.33 -6.70 -67.92
C ASP A 295 -14.68 -7.34 -69.15
N LYS A 296 -14.29 -8.62 -69.06
CA LYS A 296 -13.81 -9.40 -70.23
C LYS A 296 -14.89 -9.54 -71.29
N TRP A 297 -16.14 -9.78 -70.90
CA TRP A 297 -17.25 -9.89 -71.84
C TRP A 297 -17.56 -8.55 -72.52
N ARG A 298 -17.57 -7.44 -71.78
CA ARG A 298 -17.73 -6.08 -72.33
C ARG A 298 -16.58 -5.71 -73.27
N SER A 299 -15.33 -6.05 -72.90
CA SER A 299 -14.15 -5.78 -73.74
C SER A 299 -14.19 -6.55 -75.06
N ARG A 300 -14.66 -7.80 -75.06
CA ARG A 300 -14.86 -8.58 -76.29
C ARG A 300 -15.95 -7.99 -77.20
N ARG A 301 -17.00 -7.41 -76.61
CA ARG A 301 -18.14 -6.84 -77.33
C ARG A 301 -17.90 -5.43 -77.89
N GLN A 302 -16.88 -4.72 -77.39
CA GLN A 302 -16.46 -3.41 -77.90
C GLN A 302 -15.31 -3.49 -78.91
N GLY A 303 -14.72 -4.67 -79.09
CA GLY A 303 -13.66 -4.94 -80.06
C GLY A 303 -14.14 -5.65 -81.34
N GLU A 304 -15.45 -5.88 -81.47
CA GLU A 304 -16.17 -6.23 -82.71
C GLU A 304 -16.83 -4.96 -83.28
#